data_AF-A0A8J2AGD8-F1
#
_entry.id   AF-A0A8J2AGD8-F1
#
_cell.length_a   1.000
_cell.length_b   1.000
_cell.length_c   1.000
_cell.angle_alpha   90.00
_cell.angle_beta   90.00
_cell.angle_gamma   90.00
#
_symmetry.space_group_name_H-M   'P 1'
#
loop_
_entity.id
_entity.type
_entity.pdbx_description
1 polymer ?
#
loop_
_entity_poly.entity_id
_entity_poly.type
_entity_poly.pdbx_seq_one_letter_code
_entity_poly.pdbx_strand_id
1 'polypeptide(L)'
;MLSLSRRRNAGDLLGTIFPGYKEKLWAKYSVDMKKQMIGRQNDKFESALKTHQQWGKMLTSYKTYEKSYEPTYKSRKPSVDWRRQEIRGTLHAGKFYEGPAIGTGGAAVAAIPSDYTPGNTFDRMSANFPNNLFSEEEWKMRKQYRSWDMVKVLYYMTGGLFLYRLTTEWPVVWC
;
A
#
# COMPACT_ATOMS: atom_id res chain seq x y z
N MET A 1 -49.80 -0.83 -27.92
CA MET A 1 -50.65 -1.32 -26.81
C MET A 1 -49.72 -1.75 -25.67
N LEU A 2 -49.52 -0.88 -24.68
CA LEU A 2 -48.78 -1.21 -23.45
C LEU A 2 -49.83 -1.31 -22.34
N SER A 3 -50.01 -2.52 -21.79
CA SER A 3 -50.93 -2.75 -20.69
C SER A 3 -50.44 -2.00 -19.46
N LEU A 4 -51.13 -0.92 -19.10
CA LEU A 4 -50.97 -0.26 -17.81
C LEU A 4 -51.37 -1.25 -16.72
N SER A 5 -50.38 -1.96 -16.16
CA SER A 5 -50.60 -2.83 -15.01
C SER A 5 -51.16 -1.97 -13.87
N ARG A 6 -52.41 -2.24 -13.53
CA ARG A 6 -53.22 -1.58 -12.50
C ARG A 6 -52.62 -1.89 -11.12
N ARG A 7 -51.54 -1.21 -10.74
CA ARG A 7 -51.10 -1.18 -9.33
C ARG A 7 -52.17 -0.43 -8.54
N ARG A 8 -53.00 -1.19 -7.80
CA ARG A 8 -53.91 -0.66 -6.78
C ARG A 8 -53.05 0.00 -5.69
N ASN A 9 -52.88 1.31 -5.78
CA ASN A 9 -52.32 2.11 -4.69
C ASN A 9 -53.36 2.12 -3.56
N ALA A 10 -53.05 1.46 -2.44
CA ALA A 10 -53.91 1.29 -1.28
C ALA A 10 -54.10 2.56 -0.41
N GLY A 11 -54.14 3.75 -1.03
CA GLY A 11 -54.19 5.04 -0.32
C GLY A 11 -55.06 6.12 -0.94
N ASP A 12 -55.85 5.81 -1.98
CA ASP A 12 -56.63 6.81 -2.71
C ASP A 12 -58.13 6.52 -2.65
N LEU A 13 -58.76 6.98 -1.56
CA LEU A 13 -60.17 6.71 -1.22
C LEU A 13 -61.14 7.17 -2.33
N LEU A 14 -60.83 8.28 -3.01
CA LEU A 14 -61.61 8.79 -4.14
C LEU A 14 -61.46 7.91 -5.39
N GLY A 15 -60.32 7.24 -5.57
CA GLY A 15 -60.10 6.30 -6.66
C GLY A 15 -60.91 5.01 -6.53
N THR A 16 -61.25 4.64 -5.28
CA THR A 16 -62.12 3.50 -4.97
C THR A 16 -63.58 3.84 -5.16
N ILE A 17 -64.01 5.05 -4.79
CA ILE A 17 -65.40 5.52 -4.91
C ILE A 17 -65.74 5.91 -6.36
N PHE A 18 -64.82 6.53 -7.08
CA PHE A 18 -65.00 6.94 -8.47
C PHE A 18 -63.90 6.36 -9.37
N PRO A 19 -64.11 5.17 -9.95
CA PRO A 19 -63.12 4.56 -10.83
C PRO A 19 -62.77 5.47 -12.02
N GLY A 20 -61.47 5.70 -12.23
CA GLY A 20 -60.97 6.50 -13.35
C GLY A 20 -61.25 8.01 -13.25
N TYR A 21 -61.63 8.53 -12.07
CA TYR A 21 -61.91 9.97 -11.92
C TYR A 21 -60.72 10.86 -12.29
N LYS A 22 -59.48 10.39 -12.07
CA LYS A 22 -58.26 11.09 -12.47
C LYS A 22 -58.13 11.23 -13.98
N GLU A 23 -58.47 10.21 -14.75
CA GLU A 23 -58.46 10.27 -16.22
C GLU A 23 -59.55 11.21 -16.73
N LYS A 24 -60.72 11.24 -16.08
CA LYS A 24 -61.82 12.16 -16.40
C LYS A 24 -61.46 13.62 -16.08
N LEU A 25 -60.81 13.88 -14.94
CA LEU A 25 -60.29 15.21 -14.61
C LEU A 25 -59.18 15.61 -15.57
N TRP A 26 -58.27 14.68 -15.88
CA TRP A 26 -57.22 14.90 -16.86
C TRP A 26 -57.81 15.26 -18.24
N ALA A 27 -58.84 14.55 -18.71
CA ALA A 27 -59.50 14.86 -19.97
C ALA A 27 -60.07 16.29 -20.00
N LYS A 28 -60.60 16.79 -18.86
CA LYS A 28 -61.20 18.11 -18.72
C LYS A 28 -60.20 19.27 -18.62
N TYR A 29 -58.94 19.02 -18.27
CA TYR A 29 -57.94 20.10 -18.22
C TYR A 29 -57.59 20.62 -19.61
N SER A 30 -57.36 21.94 -19.69
CA SER A 30 -56.85 22.59 -20.90
C SER A 30 -55.48 22.01 -21.29
N VAL A 31 -55.14 22.11 -22.57
CA VAL A 31 -53.85 21.63 -23.10
C VAL A 31 -52.68 22.32 -22.37
N ASP A 32 -52.82 23.60 -22.03
CA ASP A 32 -51.77 24.35 -21.34
C ASP A 32 -51.59 23.90 -19.88
N MET A 33 -52.68 23.60 -19.16
CA MET A 33 -52.57 23.02 -17.82
C MET A 33 -51.85 21.67 -17.84
N LYS A 34 -52.14 20.83 -18.83
CA LYS A 34 -51.46 19.53 -18.99
C LYS A 34 -49.96 19.71 -19.23
N LYS A 35 -49.58 20.62 -20.12
CA LYS A 35 -48.16 20.96 -20.37
C LYS A 35 -47.46 21.44 -19.10
N GLN A 36 -48.09 22.31 -18.33
CA GLN A 36 -47.53 22.79 -17.06
C GLN A 36 -47.36 21.66 -16.03
N MET A 37 -48.35 20.77 -15.89
CA MET A 37 -48.26 19.65 -14.94
C MET A 37 -47.17 18.65 -15.35
N ILE A 38 -47.06 18.32 -16.64
CA ILE A 38 -46.00 17.46 -17.17
C ILE A 38 -44.63 18.12 -16.96
N GLY A 39 -44.51 19.41 -17.28
CA GLY A 39 -43.29 20.18 -17.05
C GLY A 39 -42.84 20.14 -15.60
N ARG A 40 -43.75 20.40 -14.65
CA ARG A 40 -43.45 20.31 -13.21
C ARG A 40 -43.01 18.91 -12.76
N GLN A 41 -43.60 17.86 -13.32
CA GLN A 41 -43.20 16.48 -12.98
C GLN A 41 -41.81 16.15 -13.54
N ASN A 42 -41.51 16.57 -14.77
CA ASN A 42 -40.19 16.42 -15.37
C ASN A 42 -39.14 17.23 -14.62
N ASP A 43 -39.43 18.48 -14.26
CA ASP A 43 -38.54 19.33 -13.45
C ASP A 43 -38.26 18.71 -12.08
N LYS A 44 -39.27 18.11 -11.44
CA LYS A 44 -39.09 17.39 -10.18
C LYS A 44 -38.22 16.15 -10.35
N PHE A 45 -38.41 15.41 -11.43
CA PHE A 45 -37.57 14.25 -11.75
C PHE A 45 -36.11 14.66 -12.02
N GLU A 46 -35.90 15.72 -12.80
CA GLU A 46 -34.57 16.24 -13.15
C GLU A 46 -33.89 17.03 -12.02
N SER A 47 -34.62 17.40 -10.96
CA SER A 47 -34.07 18.17 -9.84
C SER A 47 -32.82 17.50 -9.23
N ALA A 48 -32.84 16.18 -9.07
CA ALA A 48 -31.68 15.42 -8.58
C ALA A 48 -30.48 15.52 -9.53
N LEU A 49 -30.71 15.50 -10.85
CA LEU A 49 -29.66 15.65 -11.86
C LEU A 49 -29.05 17.05 -11.80
N LYS A 50 -29.88 18.08 -11.65
CA LYS A 50 -29.42 19.47 -11.47
C LYS A 50 -28.55 19.61 -10.21
N THR A 51 -28.95 18.97 -9.11
CA THR A 51 -28.13 18.92 -7.88
C THR A 51 -26.79 18.22 -8.11
N HIS A 52 -26.77 17.07 -8.80
CA HIS A 52 -25.51 16.39 -9.14
C HIS A 52 -24.56 17.24 -10.00
N GLN A 53 -25.11 17.96 -10.99
CA GLN A 53 -24.32 18.87 -11.82
C GLN A 53 -23.74 20.02 -11.01
N GLN A 54 -24.50 20.56 -10.05
CA GLN A 54 -24.00 21.59 -9.13
C GLN A 54 -22.84 21.07 -8.27
N TRP A 55 -22.95 19.85 -7.73
CA TRP A 55 -21.85 19.20 -7.02
C TRP A 55 -20.64 18.97 -7.91
N GLY A 56 -20.83 18.55 -9.15
CA GLY A 56 -19.73 18.40 -10.12
C GLY A 56 -18.95 19.70 -10.33
N LYS A 57 -19.65 20.84 -10.44
CA LYS A 57 -19.02 22.17 -10.53
C LYS A 57 -18.26 22.52 -9.25
N MET A 58 -18.87 22.29 -8.09
CA MET A 58 -18.24 22.53 -6.79
C MET A 58 -16.96 21.69 -6.61
N LEU A 59 -17.01 20.39 -6.89
CA LEU A 59 -15.84 19.50 -6.80
C LEU A 59 -14.73 19.91 -7.76
N THR A 60 -15.08 20.37 -8.96
CA THR A 60 -14.10 20.86 -9.94
C THR A 60 -13.42 22.13 -9.43
N SER A 61 -14.18 23.08 -8.86
CA SER A 61 -13.61 24.28 -8.24
C SER A 61 -12.74 23.95 -7.03
N TYR A 62 -13.16 22.97 -6.21
CA TYR A 62 -12.38 22.52 -5.07
C TYR A 62 -11.05 21.90 -5.51
N LYS A 63 -11.03 21.07 -6.56
CA LYS A 63 -9.79 20.53 -7.13
C LYS A 63 -8.83 21.61 -7.62
N THR A 64 -9.33 22.70 -8.20
CA THR A 64 -8.46 23.82 -8.62
C THR A 64 -7.84 24.52 -7.41
N TYR A 65 -8.55 24.61 -6.30
CA TYR A 65 -8.03 25.14 -5.04
C TYR A 65 -7.03 24.18 -4.39
N GLU A 66 -7.32 22.88 -4.35
CA GLU A 66 -6.43 21.85 -3.78
C GLU A 66 -5.06 21.81 -4.48
N LYS A 67 -5.03 22.10 -5.79
CA LYS A 67 -3.79 22.14 -6.57
C LYS A 67 -2.74 23.13 -6.04
N SER A 68 -3.15 24.22 -5.38
CA SER A 68 -2.19 25.15 -4.77
C SER A 68 -1.48 24.57 -3.54
N TYR A 69 -2.04 23.53 -2.94
CA TYR A 69 -1.49 22.79 -1.79
C TYR A 69 -0.87 21.45 -2.21
N GLU A 70 -0.69 21.20 -3.51
CA GLU A 70 -0.11 19.95 -4.00
C GLU A 70 1.33 19.81 -3.47
N PRO A 71 1.67 18.69 -2.81
CA PRO A 71 3.02 18.49 -2.28
C PRO A 71 4.03 18.41 -3.42
N THR A 72 5.22 18.98 -3.19
CA THR A 72 6.27 18.97 -4.21
C THR A 72 6.75 17.55 -4.52
N TYR A 73 7.23 17.32 -5.75
CA TYR A 73 7.77 16.02 -6.16
C TYR A 73 8.93 15.53 -5.27
N LYS A 74 9.66 16.46 -4.62
CA LYS A 74 10.77 16.14 -3.72
C LYS A 74 10.33 15.41 -2.45
N SER A 75 9.11 15.68 -1.96
CA SER A 75 8.57 15.07 -0.74
C SER A 75 7.72 13.83 -1.00
N ARG A 76 7.77 13.28 -2.22
CA ARG A 76 7.04 12.05 -2.54
C ARG A 76 7.63 10.85 -1.79
N LYS A 77 6.80 9.84 -1.52
CA LYS A 77 7.25 8.56 -1.01
C LYS A 77 8.33 7.96 -1.93
N PRO A 78 9.55 7.65 -1.45
CA PRO A 78 10.65 7.18 -2.28
C PRO A 78 10.55 5.67 -2.56
N SER A 79 9.35 5.16 -2.83
CA SER A 79 9.10 3.76 -3.18
C SER A 79 7.90 3.63 -4.10
N VAL A 80 7.88 2.54 -4.86
CA VAL A 80 6.80 2.16 -5.77
C VAL A 80 6.06 0.98 -5.14
N ASP A 81 4.76 0.86 -5.36
CA ASP A 81 3.99 -0.29 -4.91
C ASP A 81 4.44 -1.59 -5.59
N TRP A 82 4.34 -2.70 -4.86
CA TRP A 82 4.79 -4.02 -5.32
C TRP A 82 4.05 -4.50 -6.57
N ARG A 83 2.77 -4.14 -6.77
CA ARG A 83 2.00 -4.49 -7.98
C ARG A 83 2.56 -3.80 -9.22
N ARG A 84 2.87 -2.50 -9.13
CA ARG A 84 3.57 -1.79 -10.21
C ARG A 84 4.96 -2.34 -10.44
N GLN A 85 5.68 -2.77 -9.40
CA GLN A 85 6.98 -3.40 -9.56
C GLN A 85 6.89 -4.78 -10.23
N GLU A 86 5.86 -5.58 -9.91
CA GLU A 86 5.60 -6.89 -10.51
C GLU A 86 5.30 -6.77 -12.00
N ILE A 87 4.39 -5.86 -12.39
CA ILE A 87 4.06 -5.59 -13.79
C ILE A 87 5.29 -5.09 -14.58
N ARG A 88 6.17 -4.32 -13.93
CA ARG A 88 7.42 -3.82 -14.55
C ARG A 88 8.54 -4.86 -14.58
N GLY A 89 8.37 -6.01 -13.94
CA GLY A 89 9.43 -7.02 -13.78
C GLY A 89 10.60 -6.54 -12.92
N THR A 90 10.39 -5.54 -12.05
CA THR A 90 11.43 -4.99 -11.15
C THR A 90 11.25 -5.45 -9.70
N LEU A 91 10.24 -6.27 -9.41
CA LEU A 91 9.98 -6.76 -8.06
C LEU A 91 11.02 -7.83 -7.70
N HIS A 92 11.73 -7.60 -6.61
CA HIS A 92 12.62 -8.60 -6.00
C HIS A 92 12.03 -9.06 -4.67
N ALA A 93 11.62 -10.32 -4.60
CA ALA A 93 11.11 -10.95 -3.37
C ALA A 93 12.15 -11.92 -2.79
N GLY A 94 12.18 -12.05 -1.46
CA GLY A 94 12.93 -13.12 -0.78
C GLY A 94 14.38 -12.81 -0.34
N LYS A 95 14.84 -11.55 -0.35
CA LYS A 95 16.19 -11.19 0.10
C LYS A 95 16.19 -10.55 1.51
N PHE A 96 16.67 -11.29 2.52
CA PHE A 96 16.89 -10.76 3.88
C PHE A 96 18.35 -10.32 4.12
N TYR A 97 19.29 -10.81 3.31
CA TYR A 97 20.73 -10.52 3.44
C TYR A 97 21.36 -10.28 2.07
N GLU A 98 21.98 -9.12 1.86
CA GLU A 98 22.59 -8.73 0.57
C GLU A 98 24.05 -9.17 0.42
N GLY A 99 24.66 -9.68 1.51
CA GLY A 99 26.08 -10.06 1.54
C GLY A 99 27.04 -8.90 1.31
N PRO A 100 28.35 -9.12 1.51
CA PRO A 100 29.37 -8.17 1.11
C PRO A 100 29.34 -7.95 -0.41
N ALA A 101 29.87 -6.81 -0.88
CA ALA A 101 29.99 -6.54 -2.32
C ALA A 101 30.74 -7.68 -3.03
N ILE A 102 30.32 -8.03 -4.23
CA ILE A 102 31.02 -9.06 -5.02
C ILE A 102 32.48 -8.64 -5.18
N GLY A 103 33.40 -9.53 -4.83
CA GLY A 103 34.85 -9.26 -4.84
C GLY A 103 35.44 -8.76 -3.52
N THR A 104 34.65 -8.58 -2.44
CA THR A 104 35.22 -8.26 -1.10
C THR A 104 35.50 -9.47 -0.22
N GLY A 105 35.26 -10.69 -0.73
CA GLY A 105 35.73 -11.93 -0.11
C GLY A 105 37.07 -12.35 -0.70
N GLY A 106 38.18 -11.88 -0.11
CA GLY A 106 39.51 -12.52 -0.25
C GLY A 106 40.33 -12.25 -1.52
N ALA A 107 39.77 -11.71 -2.60
CA ALA A 107 40.57 -11.34 -3.78
C ALA A 107 40.13 -9.96 -4.30
N ALA A 108 41.07 -9.03 -4.40
CA ALA A 108 40.91 -7.63 -4.79
C ALA A 108 40.34 -7.45 -6.20
N VAL A 109 39.06 -7.79 -6.39
CA VAL A 109 38.28 -7.49 -7.59
C VAL A 109 37.39 -6.31 -7.23
N ALA A 110 37.48 -5.24 -8.02
CA ALA A 110 36.79 -3.97 -7.80
C ALA A 110 35.37 -4.18 -7.26
N ALA A 111 35.08 -3.65 -6.07
CA ALA A 111 33.78 -3.81 -5.42
C ALA A 111 32.68 -3.31 -6.36
N ILE A 112 31.92 -4.22 -6.96
CA ILE A 112 30.79 -3.84 -7.81
C ILE A 112 29.62 -3.53 -6.87
N PRO A 113 29.20 -2.25 -6.73
CA PRO A 113 28.05 -1.90 -5.92
C PRO A 113 26.79 -2.56 -6.51
N SER A 114 25.79 -2.78 -5.66
CA SER A 114 24.51 -3.33 -6.09
C SER A 114 23.79 -2.28 -6.91
N ASP A 115 23.72 -2.51 -8.22
CA ASP A 115 22.91 -1.69 -9.11
C ASP A 115 21.47 -2.22 -9.09
N TYR A 116 20.57 -1.42 -8.54
CA TYR A 116 19.14 -1.73 -8.44
C TYR A 116 18.33 -1.23 -9.66
N THR A 117 19.01 -0.82 -10.73
CA THR A 117 18.33 -0.48 -11.98
C THR A 117 17.78 -1.72 -12.69
N PRO A 118 16.66 -1.59 -13.44
CA PRO A 118 16.03 -2.71 -14.12
C PRO A 118 17.00 -3.44 -15.05
N GLY A 119 17.12 -4.76 -14.91
CA GLY A 119 17.97 -5.60 -15.77
C GLY A 119 19.43 -5.76 -15.33
N ASN A 120 19.90 -4.93 -14.38
CA ASN A 120 21.27 -5.00 -13.83
C ASN A 120 21.34 -5.70 -12.46
N THR A 121 20.21 -6.17 -11.95
CA THR A 121 20.12 -6.82 -10.64
C THR A 121 20.58 -8.27 -10.71
N PHE A 122 21.76 -8.55 -10.15
CA PHE A 122 22.28 -9.91 -10.00
C PHE A 122 22.00 -10.47 -8.60
N ASP A 123 21.88 -11.80 -8.50
CA ASP A 123 21.80 -12.45 -7.21
C ASP A 123 23.19 -12.66 -6.60
N ARG A 124 23.52 -11.82 -5.60
CA ARG A 124 24.77 -11.93 -4.83
C ARG A 124 24.90 -13.23 -4.08
N MET A 125 23.81 -13.90 -3.75
CA MET A 125 23.88 -15.20 -3.08
C MET A 125 24.39 -16.27 -4.06
N SER A 126 23.84 -16.34 -5.27
CA SER A 126 24.37 -17.21 -6.32
C SER A 126 25.82 -16.90 -6.74
N ALA A 127 26.20 -15.61 -6.74
CA ALA A 127 27.53 -15.19 -7.16
C ALA A 127 28.60 -15.34 -6.06
N ASN A 128 28.26 -15.08 -4.79
CA ASN A 128 29.18 -15.23 -3.67
C ASN A 128 29.22 -16.66 -3.11
N PHE A 129 28.18 -17.47 -3.35
CA PHE A 129 28.08 -18.86 -2.85
C PHE A 129 27.74 -19.86 -3.97
N PRO A 130 28.61 -20.05 -4.98
CA PRO A 130 28.38 -21.01 -6.05
C PRO A 130 28.61 -22.46 -5.57
N ASN A 131 27.56 -23.14 -5.10
CA ASN A 131 27.45 -24.59 -4.78
C ASN A 131 28.50 -25.24 -3.84
N ASN A 132 29.62 -24.59 -3.58
CA ASN A 132 30.64 -24.90 -2.59
C ASN A 132 30.74 -23.66 -1.70
N LEU A 133 30.10 -23.71 -0.54
CA LEU A 133 30.00 -22.59 0.41
C LEU A 133 31.35 -21.99 0.81
N PHE A 134 32.45 -22.73 0.65
CA PHE A 134 33.81 -22.31 0.96
C PHE A 134 34.81 -22.90 -0.04
N SER A 135 35.85 -22.13 -0.36
CA SER A 135 37.05 -22.66 -1.04
C SER A 135 37.76 -23.70 -0.14
N GLU A 136 38.50 -24.64 -0.71
CA GLU A 136 39.29 -25.62 0.07
C GLU A 136 40.28 -24.95 1.02
N GLU A 137 40.83 -23.80 0.61
CA GLU A 137 41.75 -23.01 1.44
C GLU A 137 41.04 -22.37 2.63
N GLU A 138 39.86 -21.79 2.38
CA GLU A 138 39.02 -21.23 3.44
C GLU A 138 38.53 -22.32 4.41
N TRP A 139 38.25 -23.51 3.88
CA TRP A 139 37.88 -24.68 4.69
C TRP A 139 39.02 -25.15 5.59
N LYS A 140 40.27 -25.12 5.11
CA LYS A 140 41.47 -25.43 5.91
C LYS A 140 41.68 -24.39 7.02
N MET A 141 41.50 -23.10 6.73
CA MET A 141 41.57 -22.03 7.74
C MET A 141 40.49 -22.22 8.81
N ARG A 142 39.24 -22.44 8.40
CA ARG A 142 38.10 -22.63 9.33
C ARG A 142 38.27 -23.83 10.27
N LYS A 143 38.94 -24.90 9.82
CA LYS A 143 39.26 -26.06 10.69
C LYS A 143 40.15 -25.70 11.89
N GLN A 144 40.97 -24.66 11.79
CA GLN A 144 41.88 -24.26 12.88
C GLN A 144 41.15 -23.60 14.08
N TYR A 145 39.98 -22.98 13.84
CA TYR A 145 39.27 -22.17 14.84
C TYR A 145 38.35 -22.99 15.77
N ARG A 146 38.09 -24.27 15.48
CA ARG A 146 37.01 -25.03 16.13
C ARG A 146 37.22 -25.33 17.62
N SER A 147 38.46 -25.53 18.08
CA SER A 147 38.76 -25.91 19.49
C SER A 147 39.47 -24.80 20.27
N TRP A 148 40.33 -24.03 19.61
CA TRP A 148 41.12 -22.99 20.27
C TRP A 148 40.31 -21.75 20.64
N ASP A 149 39.20 -21.47 19.95
CA ASP A 149 38.39 -20.29 20.25
C ASP A 149 37.67 -20.41 21.60
N MET A 150 37.20 -21.60 21.99
CA MET A 150 36.59 -21.80 23.31
C MET A 150 37.60 -21.63 24.44
N VAL A 151 38.83 -22.11 24.24
CA VAL A 151 39.93 -21.94 25.20
C VAL A 151 40.29 -20.46 25.34
N LYS A 152 40.39 -19.72 24.23
CA LYS A 152 40.62 -18.27 24.25
C LYS A 152 39.47 -17.51 24.93
N VAL A 153 38.22 -17.86 24.63
CA VAL A 153 37.04 -17.27 25.27
C VAL A 153 37.08 -17.48 26.78
N LEU A 154 37.43 -18.68 27.25
CA LEU A 154 37.62 -18.96 28.68
C LEU A 154 38.72 -18.07 29.28
N TYR A 155 39.89 -17.97 28.64
CA TYR A 155 40.96 -17.08 29.10
C TYR A 155 40.52 -15.61 29.18
N TYR A 156 39.79 -15.11 28.18
CA TYR A 156 39.28 -13.74 28.21
C TYR A 156 38.22 -13.53 29.29
N MET A 157 37.31 -14.49 29.51
CA MET A 157 36.32 -14.40 30.60
C MET A 157 36.98 -14.45 31.97
N THR A 158 37.95 -15.34 32.18
CA THR A 158 38.70 -15.43 33.43
C THR A 158 39.51 -14.16 33.69
N GLY A 159 40.23 -13.65 32.68
CA GLY A 159 40.95 -12.38 32.76
C GLY A 159 40.01 -11.20 33.05
N GLY A 160 38.86 -11.14 32.39
CA GLY A 160 37.82 -10.14 32.65
C GLY A 160 37.26 -10.21 34.07
N LEU A 161 37.06 -11.42 34.61
CA LEU A 161 36.61 -11.61 35.99
C LEU A 161 37.64 -11.14 37.02
N PHE A 162 38.93 -11.42 36.79
CA PHE A 162 39.99 -10.91 37.65
C PHE A 162 40.10 -9.38 37.57
N LEU A 163 40.02 -8.81 36.37
CA LEU A 163 40.05 -7.37 36.18
C LEU A 163 38.84 -6.69 36.82
N TYR A 164 37.65 -7.28 36.70
CA TYR A 164 36.45 -6.85 37.42
C TYR A 164 36.68 -6.87 38.94
N ARG A 165 37.20 -7.97 39.49
CA ARG A 165 37.50 -8.08 40.93
C ARG A 165 38.53 -7.07 41.43
N LEU A 166 39.52 -6.74 40.61
CA LEU A 166 40.55 -5.74 40.96
C LEU A 166 40.02 -4.30 40.86
N THR A 167 39.04 -4.05 40.00
CA THR A 167 38.51 -2.69 39.74
C THR A 167 37.28 -2.36 40.58
N THR A 168 36.57 -3.36 41.11
CA THR A 168 35.42 -3.16 42.00
C THR A 168 35.76 -3.46 43.45
N GLU A 169 35.82 -2.42 44.27
CA GLU A 169 35.94 -2.54 45.73
C GLU A 169 34.56 -2.59 46.37
N TRP A 170 34.31 -3.58 47.22
CA TRP A 170 33.10 -3.70 48.03
C TRP A 170 33.49 -3.69 49.50
N PRO A 171 32.94 -2.80 50.34
CA PRO A 171 33.28 -2.76 51.76
C PRO A 171 32.79 -4.04 52.44
N VAL A 172 33.67 -4.70 53.19
CA VAL A 172 33.34 -5.86 54.03
C VAL A 172 33.37 -5.40 55.48
N VAL A 173 32.24 -5.55 56.17
CA VAL A 173 32.17 -5.33 57.63
C VAL A 173 32.66 -6.58 58.34
N TRP A 174 33.65 -6.43 59.21
CA TRP A 174 34.19 -7.51 60.03
C TRP A 174 33.82 -7.26 61.49
N CYS A 175 33.15 -8.24 62.11
CA CYS A 175 32.82 -8.28 63.54
C CYS A 175 33.87 -9.07 64.33
#